data_AF-F2SV34-F1
#
_entry.id   AF-F2SV34-F1
#
_cell.length_a   1.000
_cell.length_b   1.000
_cell.length_c   1.000
_cell.angle_alpha   90.00
_cell.angle_beta   90.00
_cell.angle_gamma   90.00
#
_symmetry.space_group_name_H-M   'P 1'
#
loop_
_entity.id
_entity.type
_entity.pdbx_description
1 polymer ?
#
loop_
_entity_poly.entity_id
_entity_poly.type
_entity_poly.pdbx_seq_one_letter_code
_entity_poly.pdbx_strand_id
1 'polypeptide(L)'
;MQSRVWSAVHPVPRIDEVEIFTQVDDLAVPGAGLRHLDFPVDVQSMLEGLFVPPNAQQQVPVHSTPAHPPPVPPAEPPRVRLYGNEQDILNSYYIYIHYYFPIFPPPHSPIAVDRPLNTPVKAPATPTSDPVLPYKPKSPVTLAISAVLALIPHPRDPNSFAPESVLLRRAYAHAFAREAVTSIEAESDLQESVTSPSEALTHNSTVPTRLMVHPLTPIDLEGILALLILSIYEYTQRGNLIKMRHRAGQAYIMAMNLSLHAITHDDSPFAEARRRAWWMTFYCVCQGSIVGTVPITILTHDPRFTTPYPRFTSDSRAWSILIQAQQALVAATQYIIDFNRAMRAKANLAIIFERMGKLTAWTSSILAQIDAPLQESSVAPPQDIESITAQSIRYISRIKLCSARIKTHRFRAFLDIPIFIKKHCDLTCASISSPTTESSPSALEYQDTIQPIACCSSNFSQLPAAPPANTQLESPISSSSPISDTSGSRWIPGDSFPFSNYTSTSICLEAALSIAQMFDSLPYPKPTYDKEYSSLGFTPVVPRTMPSFACCAMQSSYAMLMLYYKSRAINPGMVESPLSDTDQLGEELQHGLECVIGAVRNYSMAFEALGGMRDEIEGAFLTAFPQD
;
A
#
# COMPACT_ATOMS: atom_id res chain seq x y z
N MET A 1 -39.53 32.15 49.39
CA MET A 1 -38.15 31.61 49.46
C MET A 1 -38.20 30.16 49.01
N GLN A 2 -37.93 29.91 47.73
CA GLN A 2 -38.04 28.60 47.07
C GLN A 2 -36.78 28.30 46.27
N SER A 3 -36.35 27.06 46.35
CA SER A 3 -35.22 26.45 45.64
C SER A 3 -35.45 26.34 44.13
N ARG A 4 -34.38 26.40 43.32
CA ARG A 4 -34.07 25.40 42.28
C ARG A 4 -32.68 25.64 41.68
N VAL A 5 -31.90 24.56 41.68
CA VAL A 5 -30.67 24.33 40.92
C VAL A 5 -31.05 24.04 39.47
N TRP A 6 -30.31 24.57 38.48
CA TRP A 6 -30.18 23.99 37.14
C TRP A 6 -28.74 24.13 36.66
N SER A 7 -28.09 22.98 36.51
CA SER A 7 -26.84 22.80 35.78
C SER A 7 -27.23 22.53 34.32
N ALA A 8 -26.80 23.39 33.40
CA ALA A 8 -27.06 23.22 31.97
C ALA A 8 -25.96 22.32 31.39
N VAL A 9 -26.31 21.06 31.15
CA VAL A 9 -25.55 20.16 30.27
C VAL A 9 -25.78 20.65 28.84
N HIS A 10 -24.73 21.16 28.20
CA HIS A 10 -24.76 21.42 26.76
C HIS A 10 -24.77 20.07 26.02
N PRO A 11 -25.72 19.81 25.11
CA PRO A 11 -25.69 18.61 24.29
C PRO A 11 -24.57 18.75 23.25
N VAL A 12 -23.63 17.80 23.27
CA VAL A 12 -22.67 17.55 22.18
C VAL A 12 -23.47 17.43 20.87
N PRO A 13 -23.06 18.09 19.77
CA PRO A 13 -23.76 17.96 18.49
C PRO A 13 -23.75 16.49 18.07
N ARG A 14 -24.93 15.92 17.82
CA ARG A 14 -25.05 14.62 17.14
C ARG A 14 -24.58 14.79 15.70
N ILE A 15 -23.29 14.60 15.47
CA ILE A 15 -22.76 14.26 14.15
C ILE A 15 -23.47 12.96 13.75
N ASP A 16 -24.03 12.93 12.54
CA ASP A 16 -24.85 11.81 12.07
C ASP A 16 -23.98 10.54 12.08
N GLU A 17 -24.31 9.57 12.93
CA GLU A 17 -23.49 8.35 13.13
C GLU A 17 -23.22 7.70 11.76
N VAL A 18 -24.19 7.73 10.84
CA VAL A 18 -24.05 7.20 9.48
C VAL A 18 -22.84 7.79 8.72
N GLU A 19 -22.56 9.09 8.88
CA GLU A 19 -21.47 9.81 8.20
C GLU A 19 -20.09 9.47 8.80
N ILE A 20 -20.03 9.28 10.12
CA ILE A 20 -18.81 8.84 10.83
C ILE A 20 -18.38 7.45 10.35
N PHE A 21 -19.32 6.51 10.27
CA PHE A 21 -19.00 5.13 9.91
C PHE A 21 -18.78 4.94 8.39
N THR A 22 -19.31 5.82 7.52
CA THR A 22 -18.89 5.85 6.09
C THR A 22 -17.40 6.11 5.92
N GLN A 23 -16.84 7.06 6.67
CA GLN A 23 -15.42 7.40 6.57
C GLN A 23 -14.51 6.26 7.04
N VAL A 24 -14.95 5.48 8.04
CA VAL A 24 -14.20 4.32 8.55
C VAL A 24 -14.25 3.16 7.56
N ASP A 25 -15.41 2.88 6.95
CA ASP A 25 -15.57 1.79 5.98
C ASP A 25 -14.66 1.95 4.75
N ASP A 26 -14.42 3.19 4.31
CA ASP A 26 -13.55 3.48 3.16
C ASP A 26 -12.12 2.98 3.40
N LEU A 27 -11.64 3.02 4.65
CA LEU A 27 -10.30 2.52 5.02
C LEU A 27 -10.12 1.01 4.79
N ALA A 28 -11.22 0.26 4.68
CA ALA A 28 -11.21 -1.19 4.51
C ALA A 28 -11.10 -1.64 3.05
N VAL A 29 -11.25 -0.72 2.08
CA VAL A 29 -11.35 -0.96 0.63
C VAL A 29 -9.97 -1.12 -0.03
N PRO A 30 -9.83 -1.92 -1.11
CA PRO A 30 -8.56 -2.03 -1.83
C PRO A 30 -8.13 -0.69 -2.43
N GLY A 31 -6.90 -0.27 -2.14
CA GLY A 31 -6.40 1.03 -2.60
C GLY A 31 -6.98 2.25 -1.86
N ALA A 32 -7.70 2.06 -0.75
CA ALA A 32 -8.21 3.14 0.10
C ALA A 32 -7.13 4.21 0.38
N GLY A 33 -7.50 5.49 0.28
CA GLY A 33 -6.61 6.61 0.48
C GLY A 33 -5.54 6.84 -0.59
N LEU A 34 -5.39 5.98 -1.60
CA LEU A 34 -4.41 6.26 -2.66
C LEU A 34 -4.86 7.44 -3.52
N ARG A 35 -4.04 8.48 -3.58
CA ARG A 35 -4.19 9.49 -4.62
C ARG A 35 -3.74 8.90 -5.96
N HIS A 36 -4.62 8.93 -6.94
CA HIS A 36 -4.25 8.63 -8.33
C HIS A 36 -3.60 9.87 -8.95
N LEU A 37 -2.33 9.76 -9.34
CA LEU A 37 -1.61 10.87 -9.97
C LEU A 37 -1.50 10.72 -11.50
N ASP A 38 -2.10 9.68 -12.07
CA ASP A 38 -2.20 9.47 -13.51
C ASP A 38 -3.36 10.27 -14.10
N PHE A 39 -3.26 11.59 -14.07
CA PHE A 39 -4.10 12.46 -14.87
C PHE A 39 -3.26 13.13 -15.95
N PRO A 40 -3.79 13.33 -17.18
CA PRO A 40 -3.19 14.23 -18.14
C PRO A 40 -2.97 15.59 -17.47
N VAL A 41 -1.81 16.19 -17.71
CA VAL A 41 -1.35 17.46 -17.11
C VAL A 41 -2.39 18.59 -17.28
N ASP A 42 -3.27 18.48 -18.27
CA ASP A 42 -4.34 19.42 -18.58
C ASP A 42 -5.42 19.57 -17.48
N VAL A 43 -5.60 18.60 -16.59
CA VAL A 43 -6.63 18.70 -15.52
C VAL A 43 -6.09 19.43 -14.28
N GLN A 44 -4.77 19.44 -14.08
CA GLN A 44 -4.16 20.05 -12.90
C GLN A 44 -4.13 21.59 -13.01
N SER A 45 -4.05 22.13 -14.23
CA SER A 45 -4.20 23.56 -14.49
C SER A 45 -5.65 24.05 -14.39
N MET A 46 -6.65 23.17 -14.58
CA MET A 46 -8.06 23.53 -14.44
C MET A 46 -8.48 23.71 -12.97
N LEU A 47 -7.80 23.04 -12.03
CA LEU A 47 -8.13 23.11 -10.60
C LEU A 47 -7.52 24.32 -9.87
N GLU A 48 -6.43 24.91 -10.39
CA GLU A 48 -5.85 26.14 -9.84
C GLU A 48 -6.76 27.37 -10.03
N GLY A 49 -7.66 27.35 -11.03
CA GLY A 49 -8.60 28.43 -11.30
C GLY A 49 -9.91 28.39 -10.48
N LEU A 50 -10.16 27.33 -9.70
CA LEU A 50 -11.45 27.07 -9.06
C LEU A 50 -11.54 27.51 -7.58
N PHE A 51 -10.46 28.02 -7.00
CA PHE A 51 -10.42 28.50 -5.60
C PHE A 51 -10.31 30.03 -5.46
N VAL A 52 -10.68 30.80 -6.50
CA VAL A 52 -10.87 32.25 -6.37
C VAL A 52 -12.33 32.54 -6.05
N PRO A 53 -12.67 33.03 -4.85
CA PRO A 53 -14.05 33.41 -4.54
C PRO A 53 -14.49 34.58 -5.44
N PRO A 54 -15.65 34.48 -6.12
CA PRO A 54 -16.21 35.61 -6.85
C PRO A 54 -16.98 36.49 -5.87
N ASN A 55 -16.29 37.41 -5.19
CA ASN A 55 -16.83 38.71 -4.74
C ASN A 55 -15.83 39.45 -3.85
N ALA A 56 -15.08 40.36 -4.45
CA ALA A 56 -14.52 41.51 -3.75
C ALA A 56 -14.52 42.71 -4.71
N GLN A 57 -15.71 43.18 -5.09
CA GLN A 57 -15.88 44.56 -5.51
C GLN A 57 -15.73 45.43 -4.27
N GLN A 58 -14.52 45.88 -3.97
CA GLN A 58 -14.30 46.97 -3.03
C GLN A 58 -13.65 48.15 -3.75
N GLN A 59 -14.38 49.26 -3.62
CA GLN A 59 -14.14 50.60 -4.13
C GLN A 59 -12.69 51.04 -3.94
N VAL A 60 -12.16 51.70 -4.97
CA VAL A 60 -10.87 52.40 -4.96
C VAL A 60 -10.99 53.68 -4.12
N PRO A 61 -10.18 53.88 -3.06
CA PRO A 61 -9.86 55.21 -2.58
C PRO A 61 -8.48 55.62 -3.10
N VAL A 62 -8.44 56.87 -3.52
CA VAL A 62 -7.32 57.57 -4.13
C VAL A 62 -6.23 57.87 -3.09
N HIS A 63 -4.98 57.62 -3.49
CA HIS A 63 -3.70 58.10 -2.94
C HIS A 63 -3.32 57.79 -1.48
N SER A 64 -2.35 56.87 -1.32
CA SER A 64 -1.21 57.02 -0.41
C SER A 64 -0.02 56.27 -1.01
N THR A 65 1.10 56.95 -1.20
CA THR A 65 2.35 56.38 -1.73
C THR A 65 2.82 55.22 -0.84
N PRO A 66 2.95 53.97 -1.31
CA PRO A 66 3.53 52.92 -0.50
C PRO A 66 5.04 53.13 -0.44
N ALA A 67 5.56 53.30 0.77
CA ALA A 67 6.98 53.12 1.03
C ALA A 67 7.39 51.75 0.49
N HIS A 68 8.42 51.72 -0.36
CA HIS A 68 8.99 50.47 -0.87
C HIS A 68 9.31 49.56 0.31
N PRO A 69 8.69 48.37 0.44
CA PRO A 69 9.22 47.36 1.34
C PRO A 69 10.64 47.03 0.86
N PRO A 70 11.59 46.77 1.77
CA PRO A 70 12.93 46.34 1.38
C PRO A 70 12.82 45.15 0.42
N PRO A 71 13.64 45.10 -0.65
CA PRO A 71 13.60 43.99 -1.58
C PRO A 71 13.82 42.70 -0.81
N VAL A 72 12.76 41.87 -0.74
CA VAL A 72 12.86 40.52 -0.21
C VAL A 72 13.95 39.83 -1.04
N PRO A 73 15.01 39.28 -0.42
CA PRO A 73 16.03 38.55 -1.15
C PRO A 73 15.34 37.45 -1.99
N PRO A 74 15.76 37.21 -3.24
CA PRO A 74 15.14 36.19 -4.07
C PRO A 74 15.16 34.87 -3.32
N ALA A 75 13.99 34.22 -3.21
CA ALA A 75 13.87 32.92 -2.57
C ALA A 75 14.89 31.96 -3.20
N GLU A 76 15.66 31.26 -2.38
CA GLU A 76 16.63 30.29 -2.87
C GLU A 76 15.88 29.21 -3.69
N PRO A 77 16.36 28.84 -4.89
CA PRO A 77 15.63 27.95 -5.78
C PRO A 77 15.49 26.52 -5.22
N PRO A 78 14.41 25.79 -5.60
CA PRO A 78 14.17 24.43 -5.16
C PRO A 78 15.25 23.45 -5.66
N ARG A 79 15.41 22.34 -4.93
CA ARG A 79 16.45 21.34 -5.18
C ARG A 79 15.87 19.94 -5.14
N VAL A 80 16.32 19.09 -6.06
CA VAL A 80 15.96 17.67 -6.09
C VAL A 80 17.17 16.84 -5.69
N ARG A 81 16.93 15.77 -4.93
CA ARG A 81 17.98 14.80 -4.56
C ARG A 81 18.39 13.97 -5.79
N LEU A 82 19.49 14.40 -6.41
CA LEU A 82 20.08 13.78 -7.61
C LEU A 82 21.53 13.40 -7.33
N TYR A 83 22.07 12.43 -8.06
CA TYR A 83 23.44 11.94 -7.88
C TYR A 83 24.20 11.94 -9.22
N GLY A 84 25.52 12.13 -9.15
CA GLY A 84 26.36 12.35 -10.34
C GLY A 84 27.01 11.08 -10.92
N ASN A 85 26.88 9.93 -10.27
CA ASN A 85 27.50 8.66 -10.68
C ASN A 85 26.80 7.45 -10.04
N GLU A 86 27.04 6.25 -10.58
CA GLU A 86 26.45 4.98 -10.09
C GLU A 86 26.85 4.62 -8.65
N GLN A 87 28.07 4.96 -8.23
CA GLN A 87 28.59 4.60 -6.91
C GLN A 87 27.83 5.36 -5.81
N ASP A 88 27.58 6.65 -6.00
CA ASP A 88 26.81 7.45 -5.06
C ASP A 88 25.33 7.02 -5.05
N ILE A 89 24.76 6.64 -6.20
CA ILE A 89 23.39 6.08 -6.28
C ILE A 89 23.29 4.78 -5.47
N LEU A 90 24.26 3.87 -5.63
CA LEU A 90 24.30 2.61 -4.89
C LEU A 90 24.52 2.85 -3.38
N ASN A 91 25.39 3.79 -3.01
CA ASN A 91 25.58 4.17 -1.62
C ASN A 91 24.26 4.65 -0.99
N SER A 92 23.53 5.52 -1.70
CA SER A 92 22.24 6.04 -1.23
C SER A 92 21.12 4.99 -1.24
N TYR A 93 21.18 3.96 -2.09
CA TYR A 93 20.32 2.78 -1.95
C TYR A 93 20.50 2.11 -0.58
N TYR A 94 21.74 1.89 -0.13
CA TYR A 94 22.00 1.32 1.19
C TYR A 94 21.52 2.24 2.32
N ILE A 95 21.60 3.55 2.16
CA ILE A 95 21.12 4.51 3.18
C ILE A 95 19.59 4.52 3.28
N TYR A 96 18.89 4.60 2.15
CA TYR A 96 17.46 4.97 2.14
C TYR A 96 16.50 3.81 1.84
N ILE A 97 16.93 2.77 1.13
CA ILE A 97 16.05 1.75 0.54
C ILE A 97 16.27 0.38 1.18
N HIS A 98 17.53 0.00 1.39
CA HIS A 98 17.91 -1.37 1.71
C HIS A 98 17.25 -1.93 3.00
N TYR A 99 17.03 -1.09 4.02
CA TYR A 99 16.35 -1.50 5.26
C TYR A 99 14.95 -2.07 5.04
N TYR A 100 14.26 -1.66 3.98
CA TYR A 100 12.86 -2.04 3.72
C TYR A 100 12.73 -2.93 2.47
N PHE A 101 13.72 -2.87 1.57
CA PHE A 101 13.70 -3.55 0.28
C PHE A 101 15.10 -4.08 -0.13
N PRO A 102 15.59 -5.14 0.54
CA PRO A 102 16.94 -5.67 0.37
C PRO A 102 17.07 -6.56 -0.89
N ILE A 103 17.11 -5.92 -2.05
CA ILE A 103 17.28 -6.59 -3.35
C ILE A 103 18.74 -6.85 -3.74
N PHE A 104 19.68 -6.02 -3.26
CA PHE A 104 21.11 -6.25 -3.42
C PHE A 104 21.68 -7.07 -2.25
N PRO A 105 22.79 -7.80 -2.44
CA PRO A 105 23.58 -8.41 -1.36
C PRO A 105 24.08 -7.36 -0.34
N PRO A 106 24.81 -7.77 0.72
CA PRO A 106 25.47 -6.84 1.63
C PRO A 106 26.41 -5.88 0.89
N PRO A 107 26.61 -4.65 1.40
CA PRO A 107 27.48 -3.67 0.74
C PRO A 107 28.93 -4.18 0.69
N HIS A 108 29.54 -4.09 -0.49
CA HIS A 108 30.95 -4.47 -0.69
C HIS A 108 31.94 -3.46 -0.09
N SER A 109 31.52 -2.21 0.09
CA SER A 109 32.30 -1.14 0.70
C SER A 109 31.55 -0.53 1.88
N PRO A 110 32.25 0.02 2.90
CA PRO A 110 31.59 0.76 3.96
C PRO A 110 30.67 1.85 3.39
N ILE A 111 29.51 2.04 4.04
CA ILE A 111 28.56 3.08 3.64
C ILE A 111 29.24 4.43 3.80
N ALA A 112 29.36 5.14 2.68
CA ALA A 112 29.95 6.46 2.61
C ALA A 112 28.92 7.54 2.95
N VAL A 113 29.42 8.76 3.11
CA VAL A 113 28.63 9.97 3.30
C VAL A 113 27.64 10.16 2.13
N ASP A 114 26.41 10.59 2.43
CA ASP A 114 25.42 10.93 1.40
C ASP A 114 25.80 12.22 0.67
N ARG A 115 25.89 12.16 -0.67
CA ARG A 115 26.40 13.24 -1.52
C ARG A 115 25.45 13.59 -2.69
N PRO A 116 24.25 14.10 -2.41
CA PRO A 116 23.38 14.60 -3.47
C PRO A 116 24.02 15.83 -4.14
N LEU A 117 23.69 16.06 -5.42
CA LEU A 117 24.14 17.21 -6.19
C LEU A 117 23.51 18.50 -5.66
N ASN A 118 24.35 19.48 -5.32
CA ASN A 118 23.95 20.78 -4.80
C ASN A 118 23.56 21.80 -5.87
N THR A 119 23.28 21.38 -7.10
CA THR A 119 22.92 22.33 -8.16
C THR A 119 21.43 22.65 -8.08
N PRO A 120 21.04 23.94 -8.01
CA PRO A 120 19.64 24.32 -8.21
C PRO A 120 19.11 23.73 -9.50
N VAL A 121 17.90 23.20 -9.43
CA VAL A 121 17.30 22.52 -10.56
C VAL A 121 16.27 23.46 -11.17
N LYS A 122 16.38 23.70 -12.48
CA LYS A 122 15.38 24.51 -13.17
C LYS A 122 14.12 23.68 -13.37
N ALA A 123 12.97 24.32 -13.14
CA ALA A 123 11.70 23.77 -13.58
C ALA A 123 11.74 23.54 -15.11
N PRO A 124 11.07 22.49 -15.61
CA PRO A 124 10.94 22.29 -17.05
C PRO A 124 10.37 23.55 -17.72
N ALA A 125 10.88 23.92 -18.90
CA ALA A 125 10.47 25.15 -19.58
C ALA A 125 8.99 25.13 -19.99
N THR A 126 8.45 23.94 -20.22
CA THR A 126 7.02 23.66 -20.39
C THR A 126 6.60 22.46 -19.54
N PRO A 127 5.33 22.36 -19.12
CA PRO A 127 4.80 21.20 -18.38
C PRO A 127 4.95 19.86 -19.12
N THR A 128 5.25 19.89 -20.41
CA THR A 128 5.48 18.73 -21.28
C THR A 128 6.96 18.42 -21.54
N SER A 129 7.89 19.31 -21.16
CA SER A 129 9.31 19.09 -21.36
C SER A 129 9.88 18.21 -20.26
N ASP A 130 10.65 17.18 -20.65
CA ASP A 130 11.31 16.32 -19.67
C ASP A 130 12.44 17.09 -18.95
N PRO A 131 12.63 16.86 -17.64
CA PRO A 131 13.72 17.48 -16.90
C PRO A 131 15.08 17.04 -17.46
N VAL A 132 16.03 17.98 -17.52
CA VAL A 132 17.40 17.70 -17.95
C VAL A 132 18.13 17.01 -16.80
N LEU A 133 18.46 15.73 -16.98
CA LEU A 133 19.17 14.94 -15.98
C LEU A 133 20.65 15.36 -15.91
N PRO A 134 21.17 15.81 -14.74
CA PRO A 134 22.58 16.19 -14.59
C PRO A 134 23.54 15.03 -14.87
N TYR A 135 23.10 13.82 -14.54
CA TYR A 135 23.75 12.56 -14.84
C TYR A 135 22.67 11.60 -15.34
N LYS A 136 22.98 10.85 -16.41
CA LYS A 136 22.12 9.80 -16.93
C LYS A 136 22.68 8.45 -16.47
N PRO A 137 22.06 7.78 -15.48
CA PRO A 137 22.46 6.45 -15.07
C PRO A 137 22.37 5.47 -16.25
N LYS A 138 23.28 4.50 -16.28
CA LYS A 138 23.47 3.54 -17.39
C LYS A 138 22.76 2.21 -17.17
N SER A 139 22.42 1.92 -15.92
CA SER A 139 21.73 0.68 -15.56
C SER A 139 20.25 0.93 -15.27
N PRO A 140 19.34 0.03 -15.69
CA PRO A 140 17.91 0.16 -15.39
C PRO A 140 17.65 0.18 -13.89
N VAL A 141 18.44 -0.54 -13.07
CA VAL A 141 18.23 -0.55 -11.61
C VAL A 141 18.65 0.76 -10.98
N THR A 142 19.70 1.43 -11.49
CA THR A 142 20.13 2.72 -10.93
C THR A 142 19.24 3.86 -11.38
N LEU A 143 18.63 3.76 -12.58
CA LEU A 143 17.51 4.61 -12.98
C LEU A 143 16.32 4.43 -12.04
N ALA A 144 15.91 3.19 -11.76
CA ALA A 144 14.80 2.92 -10.84
C ALA A 144 15.08 3.38 -9.40
N ILE A 145 16.30 3.20 -8.89
CA ILE A 145 16.74 3.74 -7.59
C ILE A 145 16.66 5.27 -7.61
N SER A 146 17.17 5.91 -8.67
CA SER A 146 17.12 7.38 -8.81
C SER A 146 15.70 7.91 -8.83
N ALA A 147 14.74 7.17 -9.40
CA ALA A 147 13.32 7.53 -9.35
C ALA A 147 12.80 7.61 -7.90
N VAL A 148 13.20 6.69 -7.03
CA VAL A 148 12.84 6.71 -5.60
C VAL A 148 13.61 7.80 -4.85
N LEU A 149 14.91 7.92 -5.09
CA LEU A 149 15.75 8.91 -4.40
C LEU A 149 15.33 10.35 -4.72
N ALA A 150 14.95 10.65 -5.97
CA ALA A 150 14.45 11.97 -6.36
C ALA A 150 13.22 12.42 -5.57
N LEU A 151 12.42 11.48 -5.05
CA LEU A 151 11.27 11.77 -4.21
C LEU A 151 11.66 12.14 -2.77
N ILE A 152 12.87 11.87 -2.31
CA ILE A 152 13.29 12.21 -0.95
C ILE A 152 13.72 13.69 -0.93
N PRO A 153 13.23 14.51 0.02
CA PRO A 153 13.68 15.89 0.20
C PRO A 153 15.20 16.06 0.15
N HIS A 154 15.66 17.04 -0.62
CA HIS A 154 17.07 17.41 -0.66
C HIS A 154 17.43 18.13 0.65
N PRO A 155 18.57 17.82 1.30
CA PRO A 155 18.91 18.36 2.61
C PRO A 155 19.07 19.89 2.65
N ARG A 156 19.40 20.51 1.50
CA ARG A 156 19.51 21.98 1.33
C ARG A 156 18.35 22.63 0.60
N ASP A 157 17.23 21.92 0.37
CA ASP A 157 16.05 22.59 -0.17
C ASP A 157 15.44 23.49 0.93
N PRO A 158 15.38 24.81 0.73
CA PRO A 158 14.88 25.74 1.74
C PRO A 158 13.41 25.49 2.11
N ASN A 159 12.61 24.94 1.18
CA ASN A 159 11.21 24.62 1.42
C ASN A 159 10.79 23.35 0.65
N SER A 160 11.30 22.21 1.10
CA SER A 160 11.07 20.91 0.43
C SER A 160 9.61 20.46 0.33
N PHE A 161 8.71 21.07 1.10
CA PHE A 161 7.28 20.80 1.10
C PHE A 161 6.46 21.83 0.31
N ALA A 162 7.10 22.85 -0.26
CA ALA A 162 6.44 23.76 -1.18
C ALA A 162 5.86 22.99 -2.38
N PRO A 163 4.68 23.38 -2.91
CA PRO A 163 4.09 22.71 -4.07
C PRO A 163 5.05 22.61 -5.26
N GLU A 164 5.84 23.65 -5.51
CA GLU A 164 6.86 23.67 -6.56
C GLU A 164 7.96 22.61 -6.36
N SER A 165 8.48 22.45 -5.15
CA SER A 165 9.50 21.45 -4.82
C SER A 165 8.95 20.03 -4.94
N VAL A 166 7.70 19.82 -4.54
CA VAL A 166 7.00 18.53 -4.68
C VAL A 166 6.80 18.18 -6.16
N LEU A 167 6.28 19.10 -6.97
CA LEU A 167 6.08 18.91 -8.41
C LEU A 167 7.41 18.66 -9.13
N LEU A 168 8.47 19.35 -8.73
CA LEU A 168 9.80 19.17 -9.30
C LEU A 168 10.36 17.78 -8.99
N ARG A 169 10.29 17.33 -7.72
CA ARG A 169 10.68 15.97 -7.34
C ARG A 169 9.88 14.91 -8.12
N ARG A 170 8.56 15.11 -8.27
CA ARG A 170 7.69 14.24 -9.07
C ARG A 170 8.16 14.14 -10.53
N ALA A 171 8.47 15.27 -11.17
CA ALA A 171 8.91 15.31 -12.57
C ALA A 171 10.21 14.52 -12.78
N TYR A 172 11.22 14.73 -11.92
CA TYR A 172 12.49 14.00 -12.00
C TYR A 172 12.30 12.50 -11.71
N ALA A 173 11.53 12.16 -10.68
CA ALA A 173 11.22 10.78 -10.35
C ALA A 173 10.55 10.06 -11.52
N HIS A 174 9.60 10.72 -12.19
CA HIS A 174 8.90 10.17 -13.35
C HIS A 174 9.81 10.00 -14.56
N ALA A 175 10.69 10.96 -14.83
CA ALA A 175 11.67 10.87 -15.92
C ALA A 175 12.61 9.68 -15.74
N PHE A 176 13.15 9.48 -14.53
CA PHE A 176 13.96 8.30 -14.20
C PHE A 176 13.18 7.00 -14.33
N ALA A 177 11.93 6.95 -13.86
CA ALA A 177 11.09 5.76 -13.95
C ALA A 177 10.81 5.38 -15.41
N ARG A 178 10.56 6.36 -16.28
CA ARG A 178 10.38 6.14 -17.73
C ARG A 178 11.66 5.63 -18.39
N GLU A 179 12.78 6.30 -18.15
CA GLU A 179 14.07 5.89 -18.72
C GLU A 179 14.46 4.48 -18.26
N ALA A 180 14.17 4.10 -17.01
CA ALA A 180 14.39 2.74 -16.51
C ALA A 180 13.62 1.70 -17.34
N VAL A 181 12.33 1.96 -17.61
CA VAL A 181 11.49 1.08 -18.44
C VAL A 181 12.02 0.99 -19.85
N THR A 182 12.33 2.13 -20.48
CA THR A 182 12.91 2.18 -21.83
C THR A 182 14.23 1.41 -21.89
N SER A 183 15.08 1.51 -20.87
CA SER A 183 16.35 0.76 -20.79
C SER A 183 16.11 -0.75 -20.71
N ILE A 184 15.10 -1.19 -19.95
CA ILE A 184 14.75 -2.63 -19.86
C ILE A 184 14.23 -3.15 -21.20
N GLU A 185 13.36 -2.39 -21.86
CA GLU A 185 12.79 -2.76 -23.16
C GLU A 185 13.89 -2.82 -24.23
N ALA A 186 14.77 -1.81 -24.30
CA ALA A 186 15.90 -1.82 -25.22
C ALA A 186 16.85 -3.01 -25.00
N GLU A 187 17.09 -3.41 -23.76
CA GLU A 187 17.90 -4.60 -23.45
C GLU A 187 17.21 -5.90 -23.85
N SER A 188 15.88 -5.99 -23.68
CA SER A 188 15.08 -7.14 -24.13
C SER A 188 15.08 -7.26 -25.65
N ASP A 189 14.85 -6.15 -26.36
CA ASP A 189 14.83 -6.10 -27.83
C ASP A 189 16.19 -6.51 -28.43
N LEU A 190 17.30 -6.12 -27.80
CA LEU A 190 18.64 -6.55 -28.20
C LEU A 190 18.82 -8.07 -28.04
N GLN A 191 18.29 -8.66 -26.96
CA GLN A 191 18.33 -10.12 -26.78
C GLN A 191 17.49 -10.85 -27.83
N GLU A 192 16.32 -10.32 -28.21
CA GLU A 192 15.46 -10.90 -29.24
C GLU A 192 16.04 -10.74 -30.66
N SER A 193 16.62 -9.58 -30.99
CA SER A 193 17.19 -9.28 -32.31
C SER A 193 18.40 -10.16 -32.68
N VAL A 194 19.15 -10.63 -31.69
CA VAL A 194 20.31 -11.54 -31.87
C VAL A 194 19.86 -12.99 -32.13
N THR A 195 18.58 -13.32 -31.93
CA THR A 195 18.04 -14.66 -32.25
C THR A 195 17.73 -14.82 -33.75
N SER A 196 18.76 -14.81 -34.60
CA SER A 196 18.69 -15.63 -35.81
C SER A 196 18.43 -17.09 -35.37
N PRO A 197 17.46 -17.82 -35.94
CA PRO A 197 17.20 -19.22 -35.56
C PRO A 197 18.45 -20.11 -35.61
N SER A 198 19.43 -19.77 -36.46
CA SER A 198 20.72 -20.47 -36.59
C SER A 198 21.76 -20.08 -35.54
N GLU A 199 21.64 -18.91 -34.90
CA GLU A 199 22.57 -18.41 -33.87
C GLU A 199 22.03 -18.59 -32.45
N ALA A 200 20.72 -18.88 -32.29
CA ALA A 200 20.06 -19.14 -31.01
C ALA A 200 20.65 -20.31 -30.19
N LEU A 201 21.41 -21.22 -30.83
CA LEU A 201 22.11 -22.32 -30.17
C LEU A 201 23.55 -21.99 -29.76
N THR A 202 24.08 -20.87 -30.23
CA THR A 202 25.38 -20.36 -29.80
C THR A 202 25.15 -19.43 -28.62
N HIS A 203 25.60 -19.82 -27.43
CA HIS A 203 25.42 -19.14 -26.13
C HIS A 203 26.08 -17.74 -26.02
N ASN A 204 26.08 -16.94 -27.08
CA ASN A 204 26.65 -15.59 -27.10
C ASN A 204 25.54 -14.56 -26.85
N SER A 205 24.92 -14.61 -25.66
CA SER A 205 24.11 -13.48 -25.18
C SER A 205 25.02 -12.25 -25.15
N THR A 206 24.71 -11.22 -25.93
CA THR A 206 25.44 -9.95 -25.91
C THR A 206 25.26 -9.31 -24.53
N VAL A 207 26.20 -9.55 -23.63
CA VAL A 207 26.22 -8.93 -22.29
C VAL A 207 26.30 -7.42 -22.48
N PRO A 208 25.43 -6.62 -21.84
CA PRO A 208 25.51 -5.17 -21.91
C PRO A 208 26.93 -4.71 -21.59
N THR A 209 27.51 -3.82 -22.39
CA THR A 209 28.89 -3.34 -22.26
C THR A 209 29.13 -2.44 -21.03
N ARG A 210 28.16 -2.36 -20.11
CA ARG A 210 28.28 -1.59 -18.87
C ARG A 210 28.93 -2.41 -17.75
N LEU A 211 29.49 -1.70 -16.77
CA LEU A 211 29.94 -2.29 -15.53
C LEU A 211 28.73 -2.68 -14.67
N MET A 212 28.88 -3.76 -13.89
CA MET A 212 27.90 -4.14 -12.87
C MET A 212 27.75 -3.03 -11.85
N VAL A 213 26.51 -2.71 -11.48
CA VAL A 213 26.24 -1.72 -10.43
C VAL A 213 26.80 -2.19 -9.09
N HIS A 214 26.54 -3.46 -8.75
CA HIS A 214 27.05 -4.07 -7.52
C HIS A 214 27.99 -5.23 -7.86
N PRO A 215 29.19 -5.34 -7.26
CA PRO A 215 30.18 -6.37 -7.61
C PRO A 215 29.70 -7.82 -7.51
N LEU A 216 28.70 -8.07 -6.66
CA LEU A 216 28.11 -9.39 -6.44
C LEU A 216 26.71 -9.55 -7.06
N THR A 217 26.32 -8.68 -7.99
CA THR A 217 25.03 -8.75 -8.69
C THR A 217 25.24 -8.74 -10.20
N PRO A 218 25.00 -9.84 -10.90
CA PRO A 218 25.23 -9.93 -12.33
C PRO A 218 24.22 -9.07 -13.12
N ILE A 219 24.66 -8.62 -14.30
CA ILE A 219 23.95 -7.61 -15.12
C ILE A 219 22.57 -8.10 -15.56
N ASP A 220 22.43 -9.42 -15.80
CA ASP A 220 21.17 -10.08 -16.17
C ASP A 220 20.05 -9.90 -15.13
N LEU A 221 20.41 -9.61 -13.87
CA LEU A 221 19.42 -9.33 -12.82
C LEU A 221 18.97 -7.87 -12.76
N GLU A 222 19.76 -6.92 -13.30
CA GLU A 222 19.51 -5.48 -13.10
C GLU A 222 18.13 -5.05 -13.63
N GLY A 223 17.68 -5.60 -14.76
CA GLY A 223 16.34 -5.35 -15.30
C GLY A 223 15.21 -5.87 -14.39
N ILE A 224 15.39 -7.06 -13.80
CA ILE A 224 14.43 -7.62 -12.82
C ILE A 224 14.38 -6.69 -11.60
N LEU A 225 15.54 -6.36 -11.02
CA LEU A 225 15.63 -5.53 -9.82
C LEU A 225 15.02 -4.14 -10.03
N ALA A 226 15.21 -3.55 -11.21
CA ALA A 226 14.59 -2.30 -11.61
C ALA A 226 13.06 -2.40 -11.59
N LEU A 227 12.48 -3.44 -12.22
CA LEU A 227 11.04 -3.66 -12.25
C LEU A 227 10.44 -3.86 -10.85
N LEU A 228 11.18 -4.49 -9.93
CA LEU A 228 10.76 -4.65 -8.54
C LEU A 228 10.65 -3.30 -7.82
N ILE A 229 11.64 -2.42 -7.98
CA ILE A 229 11.59 -1.06 -7.44
C ILE A 229 10.43 -0.27 -8.07
N LEU A 230 10.31 -0.31 -9.40
CA LEU A 230 9.27 0.40 -10.13
C LEU A 230 7.85 -0.08 -9.77
N SER A 231 7.68 -1.36 -9.45
CA SER A 231 6.40 -1.88 -8.96
C SER A 231 5.95 -1.15 -7.70
N ILE A 232 6.86 -0.96 -6.72
CA ILE A 232 6.56 -0.21 -5.50
C ILE A 232 6.38 1.29 -5.79
N TYR A 233 7.20 1.87 -6.68
CA TYR A 233 7.03 3.27 -7.11
C TYR A 233 5.64 3.53 -7.71
N GLU A 234 5.16 2.68 -8.62
CA GLU A 234 3.82 2.83 -9.22
C GLU A 234 2.72 2.75 -8.15
N TYR A 235 2.90 1.92 -7.11
CA TYR A 235 1.99 1.85 -5.97
C TYR A 235 2.02 3.09 -5.09
N THR A 236 3.20 3.47 -4.58
CA THR A 236 3.31 4.41 -3.46
C THR A 236 3.44 5.85 -3.92
N GLN A 237 4.02 6.08 -5.10
CA GLN A 237 4.10 7.43 -5.67
C GLN A 237 2.90 7.73 -6.55
N ARG A 238 2.51 6.82 -7.45
CA ARG A 238 1.49 7.11 -8.49
C ARG A 238 0.07 6.63 -8.13
N GLY A 239 -0.06 5.74 -7.15
CA GLY A 239 -1.32 5.07 -6.82
C GLY A 239 -1.81 4.09 -7.90
N ASN A 240 -0.98 3.74 -8.89
CA ASN A 240 -1.40 2.91 -10.03
C ASN A 240 -1.16 1.42 -9.77
N LEU A 241 -2.18 0.75 -9.23
CA LEU A 241 -2.16 -0.68 -8.94
C LEU A 241 -2.13 -1.58 -10.20
N ILE A 242 -2.56 -1.07 -11.35
CA ILE A 242 -2.50 -1.82 -12.62
C ILE A 242 -1.04 -1.87 -13.10
N LYS A 243 -0.39 -0.71 -13.22
CA LYS A 243 1.03 -0.63 -13.60
C LYS A 243 1.92 -1.34 -12.60
N MET A 244 1.67 -1.22 -11.29
CA MET A 244 2.37 -2.00 -10.26
C MET A 244 2.38 -3.51 -10.59
N ARG A 245 1.20 -4.07 -10.88
CA ARG A 245 1.05 -5.50 -11.21
C ARG A 245 1.70 -5.86 -12.53
N HIS A 246 1.61 -5.00 -13.55
CA HIS A 246 2.30 -5.22 -14.82
C HIS A 246 3.82 -5.27 -14.64
N ARG A 247 4.41 -4.34 -13.87
CA ARG A 247 5.85 -4.35 -13.58
C ARG A 247 6.29 -5.61 -12.81
N ALA A 248 5.53 -6.00 -11.78
CA ALA A 248 5.80 -7.24 -11.04
C ALA A 248 5.65 -8.49 -11.92
N GLY A 249 4.65 -8.52 -12.81
CA GLY A 249 4.44 -9.61 -13.77
C GLY A 249 5.57 -9.72 -14.79
N GLN A 250 6.05 -8.59 -15.32
CA GLN A 250 7.21 -8.55 -16.22
C GLN A 250 8.47 -9.07 -15.52
N ALA A 251 8.73 -8.64 -14.27
CA ALA A 251 9.84 -9.15 -13.47
C ALA A 251 9.76 -10.66 -13.24
N TYR A 252 8.53 -11.17 -13.01
CA TYR A 252 8.27 -12.61 -12.86
C TYR A 252 8.63 -13.40 -14.12
N ILE A 253 8.19 -12.95 -15.30
CA ILE A 253 8.52 -13.63 -16.56
C ILE A 253 10.04 -13.65 -16.79
N MET A 254 10.72 -12.50 -16.59
CA MET A 254 12.18 -12.43 -16.70
C MET A 254 12.88 -13.38 -15.72
N ALA A 255 12.45 -13.42 -14.45
CA ALA A 255 13.01 -14.31 -13.44
C ALA A 255 12.77 -15.80 -13.75
N MET A 256 11.61 -16.13 -14.32
CA MET A 256 11.30 -17.48 -14.78
C MET A 256 12.18 -17.91 -15.96
N ASN A 257 12.42 -17.01 -16.92
CA ASN A 257 13.30 -17.25 -18.08
C ASN A 257 14.75 -17.51 -17.65
N LEU A 258 15.22 -16.80 -16.62
CA LEU A 258 16.53 -17.04 -15.99
C LEU A 258 16.54 -18.25 -15.03
N SER A 259 15.43 -18.99 -14.92
CA SER A 259 15.26 -20.13 -14.01
C SER A 259 15.59 -19.83 -12.55
N LEU A 260 15.39 -18.57 -12.12
CA LEU A 260 15.71 -18.15 -10.75
C LEU A 260 14.82 -18.81 -9.69
N HIS A 261 13.72 -19.45 -10.10
CA HIS A 261 12.82 -20.20 -9.25
C HIS A 261 13.32 -21.60 -8.89
N ALA A 262 14.26 -22.14 -9.66
CA ALA A 262 14.70 -23.53 -9.59
C ALA A 262 16.20 -23.68 -9.27
N ILE A 263 16.77 -22.76 -8.47
CA ILE A 263 18.18 -22.77 -8.09
C ILE A 263 18.40 -23.83 -7.01
N THR A 264 18.97 -24.99 -7.35
CA THR A 264 19.21 -26.06 -6.37
C THR A 264 20.57 -25.97 -5.70
N HIS A 265 21.60 -25.60 -6.47
CA HIS A 265 22.97 -25.46 -6.02
C HIS A 265 23.64 -24.33 -6.79
N ASP A 266 24.14 -23.32 -6.08
CA ASP A 266 24.84 -22.18 -6.67
C ASP A 266 25.93 -21.73 -5.70
N ASP A 267 27.16 -22.15 -5.99
CA ASP A 267 28.37 -21.78 -5.27
C ASP A 267 29.04 -20.54 -5.87
N SER A 268 28.41 -19.92 -6.88
CA SER A 268 28.94 -18.70 -7.47
C SER A 268 28.89 -17.55 -6.45
N PRO A 269 29.76 -16.53 -6.59
CA PRO A 269 29.68 -15.33 -5.78
C PRO A 269 28.36 -14.55 -5.96
N PHE A 270 27.55 -14.90 -6.96
CA PHE A 270 26.27 -14.26 -7.30
C PHE A 270 25.05 -14.96 -6.70
N ALA A 271 25.24 -16.08 -6.01
CA ALA A 271 24.16 -16.90 -5.50
C ALA A 271 23.18 -16.11 -4.60
N GLU A 272 23.71 -15.22 -3.75
CA GLU A 272 22.88 -14.40 -2.88
C GLU A 272 22.03 -13.39 -3.67
N ALA A 273 22.60 -12.75 -4.70
CA ALA A 273 21.85 -11.82 -5.55
C ALA A 273 20.73 -12.54 -6.31
N ARG A 274 20.99 -13.74 -6.85
CA ARG A 274 19.96 -14.55 -7.54
C ARG A 274 18.84 -14.97 -6.59
N ARG A 275 19.16 -15.39 -5.36
CA ARG A 275 18.16 -15.71 -4.32
C ARG A 275 17.31 -14.49 -3.96
N ARG A 276 17.93 -13.32 -3.71
CA ARG A 276 17.21 -12.07 -3.39
C ARG A 276 16.31 -11.64 -4.56
N ALA A 277 16.81 -11.69 -5.79
CA ALA A 277 16.03 -11.38 -6.99
C ALA A 277 14.79 -12.28 -7.11
N TRP A 278 14.93 -13.59 -6.96
CA TRP A 278 13.78 -14.51 -7.01
C TRP A 278 12.74 -14.23 -5.93
N TRP A 279 13.16 -14.22 -4.66
CA TRP A 279 12.23 -14.12 -3.55
C TRP A 279 11.58 -12.74 -3.44
N MET A 280 12.27 -11.67 -3.86
CA MET A 280 11.67 -10.34 -3.98
C MET A 280 10.72 -10.22 -5.19
N THR A 281 10.99 -10.94 -6.28
CA THR A 281 10.02 -11.08 -7.38
C THR A 281 8.74 -11.77 -6.92
N PHE A 282 8.86 -12.92 -6.25
CA PHE A 282 7.73 -13.62 -5.63
C PHE A 282 6.95 -12.70 -4.68
N TYR A 283 7.67 -11.97 -3.82
CA TYR A 283 7.10 -11.01 -2.88
C TYR A 283 6.27 -9.94 -3.60
N CYS A 284 6.79 -9.29 -4.64
CA CYS A 284 6.11 -8.23 -5.39
C CYS A 284 4.88 -8.73 -6.15
N VAL A 285 4.93 -9.93 -6.75
CA VAL A 285 3.75 -10.54 -7.39
C VAL A 285 2.64 -10.77 -6.37
N CYS A 286 2.98 -11.34 -5.22
CA CYS A 286 2.04 -11.51 -4.11
C CYS A 286 1.49 -10.16 -3.63
N GLN A 287 2.35 -9.14 -3.56
CA GLN A 287 1.97 -7.82 -3.08
C GLN A 287 0.91 -7.18 -3.99
N GLY A 288 1.02 -7.36 -5.32
CA GLY A 288 0.02 -6.89 -6.27
C GLY A 288 -1.37 -7.50 -6.06
N SER A 289 -1.44 -8.78 -5.68
CA SER A 289 -2.70 -9.45 -5.32
C SER A 289 -3.27 -8.91 -4.00
N ILE A 290 -2.42 -8.69 -3.00
CA ILE A 290 -2.81 -8.18 -1.68
C ILE A 290 -3.42 -6.77 -1.78
N VAL A 291 -2.69 -5.83 -2.40
CA VAL A 291 -3.15 -4.42 -2.45
C VAL A 291 -4.33 -4.24 -3.37
N GLY A 292 -4.37 -4.98 -4.49
CA GLY A 292 -5.49 -4.95 -5.42
C GLY A 292 -6.71 -5.72 -4.93
N THR A 293 -6.57 -6.56 -3.88
CA THR A 293 -7.58 -7.54 -3.46
C THR A 293 -8.11 -8.32 -4.66
N VAL A 294 -7.19 -8.79 -5.48
CA VAL A 294 -7.47 -9.64 -6.65
C VAL A 294 -6.91 -11.04 -6.41
N PRO A 295 -7.51 -12.09 -6.98
CA PRO A 295 -6.94 -13.42 -6.92
C PRO A 295 -5.48 -13.44 -7.40
N ILE A 296 -4.63 -14.16 -6.69
CA ILE A 296 -3.23 -14.32 -7.09
C ILE A 296 -3.14 -15.16 -8.37
N THR A 297 -2.25 -14.77 -9.29
CA THR A 297 -2.08 -15.43 -10.59
C THR A 297 -1.08 -16.59 -10.56
N ILE A 298 -0.26 -16.68 -9.51
CA ILE A 298 0.75 -17.72 -9.33
C ILE A 298 0.37 -18.67 -8.19
N LEU A 299 0.87 -19.90 -8.24
CA LEU A 299 0.74 -20.87 -7.14
C LEU A 299 1.75 -20.52 -6.04
N THR A 300 1.27 -20.14 -4.86
CA THR A 300 2.15 -19.73 -3.74
C THR A 300 3.02 -20.85 -3.20
N HIS A 301 2.61 -22.11 -3.40
CA HIS A 301 3.32 -23.32 -2.98
C HIS A 301 3.62 -24.23 -4.18
N ASP A 302 4.11 -23.64 -5.27
CA ASP A 302 4.53 -24.41 -6.44
C ASP A 302 5.75 -25.28 -6.09
N PRO A 303 5.69 -26.62 -6.26
CA PRO A 303 6.81 -27.50 -5.93
C PRO A 303 8.05 -27.26 -6.81
N ARG A 304 7.89 -26.56 -7.94
CA ARG A 304 9.02 -26.16 -8.81
C ARG A 304 9.84 -25.02 -8.22
N PHE A 305 9.34 -24.33 -7.20
CA PHE A 305 10.06 -23.26 -6.52
C PHE A 305 11.04 -23.88 -5.51
N THR A 306 12.24 -24.22 -5.98
CA THR A 306 13.27 -24.92 -5.20
C THR A 306 14.40 -24.02 -4.72
N THR A 307 14.44 -22.75 -5.16
CA THR A 307 15.46 -21.77 -4.77
C THR A 307 15.53 -21.55 -3.25
N PRO A 308 16.69 -21.76 -2.60
CA PRO A 308 16.85 -21.50 -1.18
C PRO A 308 16.54 -20.05 -0.80
N TYR A 309 16.10 -19.83 0.43
CA TYR A 309 15.92 -18.46 0.95
C TYR A 309 17.27 -17.73 1.04
N PRO A 310 17.31 -16.40 0.82
CA PRO A 310 18.48 -15.58 1.10
C PRO A 310 18.76 -15.56 2.61
N ARG A 311 19.94 -15.09 3.02
CA ARG A 311 20.39 -15.18 4.41
C ARG A 311 20.92 -13.84 4.91
N PHE A 312 20.48 -13.46 6.10
CA PHE A 312 21.20 -12.49 6.94
C PHE A 312 22.10 -13.26 7.90
N THR A 313 23.32 -12.78 8.10
CA THR A 313 24.28 -13.37 9.05
C THR A 313 23.77 -13.29 10.50
N SER A 314 23.11 -12.20 10.84
CA SER A 314 22.50 -11.95 12.15
C SER A 314 21.21 -12.74 12.39
N ASP A 315 20.48 -13.11 11.33
CA ASP A 315 19.20 -13.81 11.42
C ASP A 315 18.91 -14.62 10.14
N SER A 316 19.23 -15.91 10.20
CA SER A 316 19.03 -16.85 9.09
C SER A 316 17.55 -17.13 8.79
N ARG A 317 16.62 -16.82 9.70
CA ARG A 317 15.19 -17.13 9.56
C ARG A 317 14.38 -15.97 8.98
N ALA A 318 14.87 -14.73 9.04
CA ALA A 318 14.09 -13.53 8.67
C ALA A 318 13.47 -13.61 7.26
N TRP A 319 14.21 -14.10 6.25
CA TRP A 319 13.68 -14.27 4.90
C TRP A 319 12.58 -15.32 4.82
N SER A 320 12.78 -16.49 5.45
CA SER A 320 11.76 -17.55 5.45
C SER A 320 10.46 -17.08 6.12
N ILE A 321 10.58 -16.26 7.17
CA ILE A 321 9.45 -15.66 7.88
C ILE A 321 8.77 -14.60 7.01
N LEU A 322 9.53 -13.75 6.32
CA LEU A 322 8.98 -12.75 5.40
C LEU A 322 8.14 -13.38 4.30
N ILE A 323 8.64 -14.45 3.68
CA ILE A 323 7.92 -15.14 2.61
C ILE A 323 6.67 -15.84 3.16
N GLN A 324 6.76 -16.51 4.30
CA GLN A 324 5.59 -17.10 4.95
C GLN A 324 4.54 -16.06 5.35
N ALA A 325 4.97 -14.91 5.89
CA ALA A 325 4.08 -13.79 6.22
C ALA A 325 3.38 -13.24 4.96
N GLN A 326 4.11 -13.13 3.84
CA GLN A 326 3.55 -12.71 2.57
C GLN A 326 2.51 -13.72 2.04
N GLN A 327 2.81 -15.02 2.08
CA GLN A 327 1.87 -16.08 1.68
C GLN A 327 0.62 -16.11 2.58
N ALA A 328 0.78 -15.95 3.89
CA ALA A 328 -0.35 -15.88 4.83
C ALA A 328 -1.26 -14.68 4.55
N LEU A 329 -0.68 -13.52 4.20
CA LEU A 329 -1.46 -12.34 3.83
C LEU A 329 -2.16 -12.48 2.47
N VAL A 330 -1.56 -13.16 1.49
CA VAL A 330 -2.25 -13.56 0.25
C VAL A 330 -3.42 -14.49 0.57
N ALA A 331 -3.22 -15.52 1.40
CA ALA A 331 -4.27 -16.46 1.79
C ALA A 331 -5.42 -15.76 2.52
N ALA A 332 -5.14 -14.81 3.41
CA ALA A 332 -6.14 -13.97 4.07
C ALA A 332 -6.91 -13.08 3.09
N THR A 333 -6.22 -12.58 2.06
CA THR A 333 -6.86 -11.78 1.01
C THR A 333 -7.78 -12.65 0.15
N GLN A 334 -7.34 -13.85 -0.24
CA GLN A 334 -8.18 -14.82 -0.96
C GLN A 334 -9.37 -15.27 -0.11
N TYR A 335 -9.17 -15.48 1.20
CA TYR A 335 -10.25 -15.78 2.13
C TYR A 335 -11.35 -14.70 2.10
N ILE A 336 -10.98 -13.41 2.15
CA ILE A 336 -11.95 -12.31 2.05
C ILE A 336 -12.70 -12.32 0.72
N ILE A 337 -12.00 -12.57 -0.40
CA ILE A 337 -12.63 -12.65 -1.73
C ILE A 337 -13.66 -13.79 -1.76
N ASP A 338 -13.28 -14.97 -1.28
CA ASP A 338 -14.12 -16.16 -1.27
C ASP A 338 -15.29 -16.03 -0.29
N PHE A 339 -15.05 -15.45 0.89
CA PHE A 339 -16.10 -15.16 1.88
C PHE A 339 -17.14 -14.21 1.29
N ASN A 340 -16.72 -13.09 0.71
CA ASN A 340 -17.64 -12.13 0.07
C ASN A 340 -18.42 -12.75 -1.09
N ARG A 341 -17.79 -13.63 -1.88
CA ARG A 341 -18.46 -14.37 -2.96
C ARG A 341 -19.51 -15.34 -2.40
N ALA A 342 -19.16 -16.11 -1.37
CA ALA A 342 -20.06 -17.07 -0.75
C ALA A 342 -21.25 -16.39 -0.07
N MET A 343 -21.02 -15.25 0.59
CA MET A 343 -22.06 -14.38 1.15
C MET A 343 -23.07 -13.92 0.09
N ARG A 344 -22.58 -13.37 -1.03
CA ARG A 344 -23.43 -12.93 -2.14
C ARG A 344 -24.23 -14.06 -2.77
N ALA A 345 -23.59 -15.22 -2.93
CA ALA A 345 -24.21 -16.40 -3.52
C ALA A 345 -25.15 -17.15 -2.55
N LYS A 346 -25.25 -16.71 -1.29
CA LYS A 346 -25.93 -17.45 -0.22
C LYS A 346 -25.50 -18.93 -0.16
N ALA A 347 -24.20 -19.18 -0.32
CA ALA A 347 -23.63 -20.53 -0.39
C ALA A 347 -23.29 -21.09 1.01
N ASN A 348 -23.15 -22.40 1.13
CA ASN A 348 -22.71 -23.01 2.41
C ASN A 348 -21.32 -22.48 2.82
N LEU A 349 -21.24 -21.88 4.02
CA LEU A 349 -20.02 -21.25 4.54
C LEU A 349 -19.07 -22.20 5.29
N ALA A 350 -19.41 -23.49 5.45
CA ALA A 350 -18.61 -24.44 6.21
C ALA A 350 -17.13 -24.49 5.77
N ILE A 351 -16.89 -24.53 4.46
CA ILE A 351 -15.52 -24.53 3.89
C ILE A 351 -14.78 -23.22 4.20
N ILE A 352 -15.51 -22.09 4.21
CA ILE A 352 -14.93 -20.78 4.50
C ILE A 352 -14.54 -20.68 5.97
N PHE A 353 -15.37 -21.20 6.87
CA PHE A 353 -15.09 -21.28 8.30
C PHE A 353 -13.94 -22.25 8.63
N GLU A 354 -13.85 -23.39 7.96
CA GLU A 354 -12.70 -24.28 8.09
C GLU A 354 -11.40 -23.57 7.68
N ARG A 355 -11.42 -22.82 6.57
CA ARG A 355 -10.28 -22.02 6.12
C ARG A 355 -9.92 -20.92 7.11
N MET A 356 -10.90 -20.26 7.72
CA MET A 356 -10.68 -19.28 8.79
C MET A 356 -9.86 -19.92 9.92
N GLY A 357 -10.28 -21.09 10.44
CA GLY A 357 -9.56 -21.81 11.49
C GLY A 357 -8.13 -22.19 11.11
N LYS A 358 -7.92 -22.73 9.90
CA LYS A 358 -6.58 -23.09 9.40
C LYS A 358 -5.66 -21.87 9.29
N LEU A 359 -6.19 -20.75 8.78
CA LEU A 359 -5.42 -19.52 8.60
C LEU A 359 -5.05 -18.88 9.95
N THR A 360 -5.95 -18.89 10.93
CA THR A 360 -5.65 -18.44 12.30
C THR A 360 -4.54 -19.29 12.92
N ALA A 361 -4.64 -20.62 12.87
CA ALA A 361 -3.61 -21.51 13.41
C ALA A 361 -2.25 -21.30 12.74
N TRP A 362 -2.24 -21.15 11.41
CA TRP A 362 -1.02 -20.91 10.64
C TRP A 362 -0.36 -19.57 10.99
N THR A 363 -1.12 -18.47 11.02
CA THR A 363 -0.59 -17.16 11.38
C THR A 363 -0.06 -17.11 12.81
N SER A 364 -0.76 -17.74 13.77
CA SER A 364 -0.27 -17.88 15.15
C SER A 364 1.03 -18.68 15.24
N SER A 365 1.17 -19.75 14.46
CA SER A 365 2.42 -20.53 14.42
C SER A 365 3.61 -19.71 13.91
N ILE A 366 3.42 -18.89 12.88
CA ILE A 366 4.49 -18.03 12.37
C ILE A 366 4.82 -16.94 13.38
N LEU A 367 3.82 -16.29 14.01
CA LEU A 367 4.06 -15.28 15.05
C LEU A 367 4.89 -15.85 16.21
N ALA A 368 4.61 -17.07 16.67
CA ALA A 368 5.42 -17.75 17.68
C ALA A 368 6.88 -17.96 17.23
N GLN A 369 7.13 -18.21 15.93
CA GLN A 369 8.50 -18.27 15.40
C GLN A 369 9.20 -16.90 15.39
N ILE A 370 8.42 -15.82 15.25
CA ILE A 370 8.94 -14.45 15.33
C ILE A 370 9.37 -14.11 16.75
N ASP A 371 8.58 -14.50 17.75
CA ASP A 371 8.85 -14.27 19.17
C ASP A 371 9.90 -15.21 19.77
N ALA A 372 10.19 -16.33 19.11
CA ALA A 372 11.23 -17.25 19.55
C ALA A 372 12.61 -16.56 19.56
N PRO A 373 13.38 -16.65 20.67
CA PRO A 373 14.69 -16.04 20.81
C PRO A 373 15.60 -16.32 19.59
N LEU A 374 16.35 -15.31 19.16
CA LEU A 374 17.41 -15.53 18.18
C LEU A 374 18.52 -16.34 18.85
N GLN A 375 19.06 -17.31 18.14
CA GLN A 375 20.19 -18.09 18.64
C GLN A 375 21.39 -17.15 18.73
N GLU A 376 21.82 -16.80 19.95
CA GLU A 376 22.89 -15.83 20.18
C GLU A 376 24.19 -16.29 19.50
N SER A 377 24.70 -15.47 18.59
CA SER A 377 26.10 -15.56 18.21
C SER A 377 26.92 -14.95 19.36
N SER A 378 27.91 -15.69 19.87
CA SER A 378 28.74 -15.34 21.04
C SER A 378 29.56 -14.04 20.90
N VAL A 379 29.44 -13.34 19.77
CA VAL A 379 30.08 -12.07 19.49
C VAL A 379 28.98 -11.11 19.06
N ALA A 380 28.76 -10.04 19.82
CA ALA A 380 27.88 -8.95 19.38
C ALA A 380 28.41 -8.47 18.02
N PRO A 381 27.68 -8.71 16.91
CA PRO A 381 28.16 -8.23 15.64
C PRO A 381 28.24 -6.70 15.74
N PRO A 382 29.25 -6.05 15.14
CA PRO A 382 29.14 -4.62 14.89
C PRO A 382 27.76 -4.37 14.27
N GLN A 383 27.04 -3.31 14.67
CA GLN A 383 25.75 -2.96 14.08
C GLN A 383 25.95 -2.64 12.59
N ASP A 384 25.99 -3.70 11.78
CA ASP A 384 26.10 -3.64 10.35
C ASP A 384 24.71 -3.43 9.76
N ILE A 385 24.68 -2.92 8.53
CA ILE A 385 23.42 -2.59 7.87
C ILE A 385 22.52 -3.82 7.70
N GLU A 386 23.11 -4.99 7.43
CA GLU A 386 22.37 -6.23 7.25
C GLU A 386 21.69 -6.69 8.55
N SER A 387 22.27 -6.45 9.72
CA SER A 387 21.63 -6.73 11.00
C SER A 387 20.43 -5.83 11.26
N ILE A 388 20.54 -4.54 10.93
CA ILE A 388 19.41 -3.60 11.03
C ILE A 388 18.32 -3.98 10.03
N THR A 389 18.70 -4.32 8.80
CA THR A 389 17.78 -4.79 7.76
C THR A 389 17.06 -6.07 8.19
N ALA A 390 17.76 -7.06 8.75
CA ALA A 390 17.16 -8.29 9.25
C ALA A 390 16.07 -8.01 10.30
N GLN A 391 16.34 -7.10 11.23
CA GLN A 391 15.37 -6.66 12.23
C GLN A 391 14.18 -5.92 11.60
N SER A 392 14.44 -5.04 10.64
CA SER A 392 13.39 -4.35 9.87
C SER A 392 12.49 -5.36 9.13
N ILE A 393 13.06 -6.40 8.52
CA ILE A 393 12.31 -7.49 7.87
C ILE A 393 11.42 -8.25 8.88
N ARG A 394 11.87 -8.45 10.13
CA ARG A 394 11.03 -9.03 11.19
C ARG A 394 9.83 -8.15 11.51
N TYR A 395 10.01 -6.84 11.64
CA TYR A 395 8.92 -5.89 11.85
C TYR A 395 7.92 -5.92 10.68
N ILE A 396 8.40 -5.86 9.44
CA ILE A 396 7.56 -5.94 8.24
C ILE A 396 6.76 -7.26 8.20
N SER A 397 7.40 -8.37 8.57
CA SER A 397 6.76 -9.68 8.61
C SER A 397 5.64 -9.72 9.65
N ARG A 398 5.86 -9.17 10.85
CA ARG A 398 4.84 -9.06 11.89
C ARG A 398 3.68 -8.17 11.46
N ILE A 399 3.94 -7.02 10.84
CA ILE A 399 2.90 -6.14 10.28
C ILE A 399 1.99 -6.92 9.31
N LYS A 400 2.59 -7.70 8.40
CA LYS A 400 1.85 -8.49 7.42
C LYS A 400 1.01 -9.59 8.05
N LEU A 401 1.56 -10.33 9.02
CA LEU A 401 0.83 -11.38 9.74
C LEU A 401 -0.34 -10.81 10.56
N CYS A 402 -0.13 -9.69 11.24
CA CYS A 402 -1.20 -9.01 11.96
C CYS A 402 -2.27 -8.48 11.00
N SER A 403 -1.89 -7.97 9.82
CA SER A 403 -2.85 -7.59 8.78
C SER A 403 -3.65 -8.79 8.27
N ALA A 404 -3.02 -9.96 8.14
CA ALA A 404 -3.69 -11.21 7.78
C ALA A 404 -4.71 -11.63 8.86
N ARG A 405 -4.36 -11.50 10.15
CA ARG A 405 -5.27 -11.74 11.28
C ARG A 405 -6.48 -10.80 11.25
N ILE A 406 -6.26 -9.50 11.03
CA ILE A 406 -7.35 -8.51 10.90
C ILE A 406 -8.26 -8.88 9.73
N LYS A 407 -7.72 -9.15 8.53
CA LYS A 407 -8.53 -9.56 7.37
C LYS A 407 -9.36 -10.81 7.65
N THR A 408 -8.81 -11.77 8.39
CA THR A 408 -9.50 -13.04 8.71
C THR A 408 -10.63 -12.84 9.72
N HIS A 409 -10.41 -12.04 10.75
CA HIS A 409 -11.30 -11.93 11.92
C HIS A 409 -12.24 -10.72 11.90
N ARG A 410 -11.95 -9.66 11.13
CA ARG A 410 -12.69 -8.39 11.18
C ARG A 410 -14.20 -8.54 11.02
N PHE A 411 -14.66 -9.42 10.12
CA PHE A 411 -16.09 -9.64 9.94
C PHE A 411 -16.74 -10.18 11.23
N ARG A 412 -16.15 -11.23 11.82
CA ARG A 412 -16.69 -11.83 13.04
C ARG A 412 -16.56 -10.90 14.24
N ALA A 413 -15.49 -10.10 14.31
CA ALA A 413 -15.22 -9.15 15.38
C ALA A 413 -16.22 -7.99 15.43
N PHE A 414 -16.72 -7.55 14.27
CA PHE A 414 -17.52 -6.32 14.13
C PHE A 414 -18.96 -6.55 13.68
N LEU A 415 -19.37 -7.81 13.47
CA LEU A 415 -20.72 -8.19 13.03
C LEU A 415 -21.87 -7.65 13.90
N ASP A 416 -21.60 -7.42 15.18
CA ASP A 416 -22.56 -6.95 16.19
C ASP A 416 -22.67 -5.42 16.28
N ILE A 417 -21.88 -4.68 15.50
CA ILE A 417 -22.00 -3.22 15.41
C ILE A 417 -23.21 -2.90 14.50
N PRO A 418 -24.21 -2.10 14.95
CA PRO A 418 -25.47 -1.88 14.25
C PRO A 418 -25.36 -1.45 12.77
N ILE A 419 -24.27 -0.77 12.41
CA ILE A 419 -24.04 -0.26 11.04
C ILE A 419 -23.36 -1.30 10.15
N PHE A 420 -22.53 -2.18 10.73
CA PHE A 420 -21.97 -3.33 10.02
C PHE A 420 -23.10 -4.25 9.54
N ILE A 421 -24.15 -4.41 10.35
CA ILE A 421 -25.37 -5.14 10.00
C ILE A 421 -26.13 -4.45 8.87
N LYS A 422 -26.26 -3.11 8.88
CA LYS A 422 -27.01 -2.37 7.84
C LYS A 422 -26.28 -2.32 6.49
N LYS A 423 -24.96 -2.11 6.43
CA LYS A 423 -24.24 -1.94 5.15
C LYS A 423 -23.66 -3.21 4.55
N HIS A 424 -23.30 -4.21 5.37
CA HIS A 424 -22.69 -5.45 4.89
C HIS A 424 -23.64 -6.64 4.83
N CYS A 425 -24.84 -6.55 5.43
CA CYS A 425 -25.95 -7.45 5.08
C CYS A 425 -26.77 -6.94 3.88
N ASP A 426 -26.82 -5.62 3.64
CA ASP A 426 -27.32 -5.05 2.38
C ASP A 426 -26.15 -4.95 1.38
N LEU A 427 -25.76 -6.12 0.87
CA LEU A 427 -25.00 -6.28 -0.36
C LEU A 427 -25.48 -5.25 -1.38
N THR A 428 -24.61 -4.32 -1.80
CA THR A 428 -24.85 -3.26 -2.77
C THR A 428 -25.77 -3.73 -3.91
N CYS A 429 -27.07 -3.48 -3.75
CA CYS A 429 -28.05 -3.70 -4.80
C CYS A 429 -27.81 -2.61 -5.83
N ALA A 430 -27.25 -3.03 -6.96
CA ALA A 430 -27.26 -2.35 -8.24
C ALA A 430 -26.61 -0.95 -8.28
N SER A 431 -25.72 -0.79 -9.26
CA SER A 431 -25.62 0.46 -10.01
C SER A 431 -27.00 1.10 -10.19
N ILE A 432 -27.14 2.31 -9.65
CA ILE A 432 -28.10 3.37 -9.98
C ILE A 432 -29.10 2.96 -11.09
N SER A 433 -30.29 2.53 -10.69
CA SER A 433 -31.51 2.81 -11.45
C SER A 433 -32.43 3.59 -10.52
N SER A 434 -32.45 4.90 -10.72
CA SER A 434 -33.43 5.80 -10.12
C SER A 434 -34.85 5.35 -10.51
N PRO A 435 -35.84 5.47 -9.60
CA PRO A 435 -37.22 5.15 -9.95
C PRO A 435 -37.77 6.28 -10.83
N THR A 436 -37.96 5.99 -12.12
CA THR A 436 -38.74 6.86 -13.02
C THR A 436 -40.22 6.60 -12.79
N THR A 437 -40.90 7.60 -12.26
CA THR A 437 -42.35 7.74 -12.24
C THR A 437 -42.89 7.75 -13.68
N GLU A 438 -43.93 6.96 -13.92
CA GLU A 438 -44.66 6.89 -15.20
C GLU A 438 -45.39 8.20 -15.51
N SER A 439 -45.20 8.74 -16.71
CA SER A 439 -46.25 9.43 -17.48
C SER A 439 -45.83 9.60 -18.95
N SER A 440 -46.54 8.94 -19.86
CA SER A 440 -46.46 9.03 -21.34
C SER A 440 -47.26 10.25 -21.88
N PRO A 441 -47.35 10.49 -23.22
CA PRO A 441 -46.29 10.76 -24.21
C PRO A 441 -46.60 12.01 -25.09
N SER A 442 -45.62 12.59 -25.80
CA SER A 442 -45.82 13.18 -27.15
C SER A 442 -44.53 13.65 -27.85
N ALA A 443 -44.35 13.14 -29.07
CA ALA A 443 -43.81 13.73 -30.31
C ALA A 443 -42.38 14.33 -30.43
N LEU A 444 -41.60 13.73 -31.36
CA LEU A 444 -40.77 14.29 -32.47
C LEU A 444 -39.83 15.49 -32.13
N GLU A 445 -38.51 15.51 -32.39
CA GLU A 445 -37.75 15.21 -33.63
C GLU A 445 -36.21 15.40 -33.34
N TYR A 446 -35.34 14.58 -33.99
CA TYR A 446 -33.98 14.85 -34.56
C TYR A 446 -32.93 15.73 -33.78
N GLN A 447 -31.60 15.49 -33.70
CA GLN A 447 -30.60 14.60 -34.33
C GLN A 447 -29.21 14.72 -33.60
N ASP A 448 -28.38 13.67 -33.72
CA ASP A 448 -26.89 13.59 -33.70
C ASP A 448 -26.02 14.02 -32.50
N THR A 449 -25.33 13.06 -31.85
CA THR A 449 -23.86 12.81 -32.03
C THR A 449 -23.27 11.74 -31.06
N ILE A 450 -22.56 10.77 -31.64
CA ILE A 450 -21.35 10.04 -31.19
C ILE A 450 -21.39 9.26 -29.85
N GLN A 451 -21.53 7.93 -29.95
CA GLN A 451 -21.21 6.95 -28.89
C GLN A 451 -19.85 6.27 -29.14
N PRO A 452 -19.06 5.95 -28.10
CA PRO A 452 -17.85 5.14 -28.22
C PRO A 452 -18.16 3.63 -28.27
N ILE A 453 -17.48 2.98 -29.21
CA ILE A 453 -17.61 1.59 -29.65
C ILE A 453 -17.16 0.61 -28.54
N ALA A 454 -18.05 -0.31 -28.16
CA ALA A 454 -17.73 -1.52 -27.43
C ALA A 454 -17.65 -2.70 -28.41
N CYS A 455 -16.43 -3.22 -28.63
CA CYS A 455 -16.21 -4.39 -29.48
C CYS A 455 -16.50 -5.69 -28.73
N CYS A 456 -17.50 -6.42 -29.22
CA CYS A 456 -17.82 -7.79 -28.85
C CYS A 456 -16.73 -8.77 -29.32
N SER A 457 -16.51 -9.84 -28.57
CA SER A 457 -15.87 -11.06 -29.07
C SER A 457 -16.78 -12.26 -28.81
N SER A 458 -17.36 -12.68 -29.93
CA SER A 458 -18.03 -13.90 -30.35
C SER A 458 -18.16 -15.12 -29.43
N ASN A 459 -19.40 -15.60 -29.43
CA ASN A 459 -19.91 -16.93 -29.07
C ASN A 459 -19.12 -18.10 -29.68
N PHE A 460 -19.03 -19.20 -28.92
CA PHE A 460 -18.97 -20.55 -29.46
C PHE A 460 -20.15 -21.38 -28.90
N SER A 461 -20.81 -22.07 -29.82
CA SER A 461 -22.11 -22.72 -29.71
C SER A 461 -22.04 -24.14 -29.13
N GLN A 462 -23.05 -24.46 -28.31
CA GLN A 462 -23.86 -25.69 -28.30
C GLN A 462 -23.21 -27.08 -28.08
N LEU A 463 -23.75 -27.82 -27.09
CA LEU A 463 -24.47 -29.12 -27.22
C LEU A 463 -24.85 -29.69 -25.80
N PRO A 464 -25.78 -30.65 -25.63
CA PRO A 464 -27.16 -30.40 -25.16
C PRO A 464 -27.57 -31.07 -23.82
N ALA A 465 -28.77 -30.70 -23.38
CA ALA A 465 -29.48 -31.11 -22.17
C ALA A 465 -29.95 -32.58 -22.12
N ALA A 466 -30.20 -33.06 -20.90
CA ALA A 466 -30.97 -34.28 -20.58
C ALA A 466 -31.99 -33.98 -19.44
N PRO A 467 -33.09 -34.76 -19.31
CA PRO A 467 -34.44 -34.26 -18.95
C PRO A 467 -34.79 -34.34 -17.45
N PRO A 468 -35.93 -33.73 -17.02
CA PRO A 468 -36.37 -33.71 -15.63
C PRO A 468 -37.25 -34.91 -15.27
N ALA A 469 -37.19 -35.35 -14.01
CA ALA A 469 -38.16 -36.28 -13.44
C ALA A 469 -39.05 -35.55 -12.41
N ASN A 470 -40.34 -35.57 -12.70
CA ASN A 470 -41.47 -35.11 -11.90
C ASN A 470 -41.47 -35.68 -10.48
N THR A 471 -41.84 -34.87 -9.47
CA THR A 471 -42.93 -35.25 -8.54
C THR A 471 -43.61 -34.01 -7.94
N GLN A 472 -44.87 -33.84 -8.35
CA GLN A 472 -46.06 -33.25 -7.75
C GLN A 472 -46.01 -32.22 -6.61
N LEU A 473 -46.64 -31.09 -6.92
CA LEU A 473 -47.58 -30.29 -6.13
C LEU A 473 -48.14 -30.98 -4.86
N GLU A 474 -48.17 -30.23 -3.76
CA GLU A 474 -49.41 -29.99 -3.00
C GLU A 474 -49.24 -28.78 -2.06
N SER A 475 -50.00 -27.72 -2.32
CA SER A 475 -50.30 -26.65 -1.37
C SER A 475 -51.68 -26.93 -0.77
N PRO A 476 -51.93 -26.52 0.48
CA PRO A 476 -53.06 -25.63 0.67
C PRO A 476 -52.80 -24.44 1.61
N ILE A 477 -53.58 -23.41 1.35
CA ILE A 477 -53.64 -22.07 1.91
C ILE A 477 -54.43 -22.08 3.24
N SER A 478 -54.04 -21.29 4.25
CA SER A 478 -54.90 -20.25 4.90
C SER A 478 -54.32 -19.65 6.20
N SER A 479 -53.96 -18.36 6.08
CA SER A 479 -54.21 -17.21 6.99
C SER A 479 -54.10 -17.32 8.52
N SER A 480 -53.12 -16.59 9.08
CA SER A 480 -53.32 -15.64 10.20
C SER A 480 -52.20 -14.57 10.24
N SER A 481 -52.56 -13.39 10.74
CA SER A 481 -51.98 -12.03 10.60
C SER A 481 -50.56 -11.81 11.16
N PRO A 482 -49.89 -10.67 10.84
CA PRO A 482 -48.45 -10.52 10.93
C PRO A 482 -48.00 -10.16 12.35
N ILE A 483 -47.03 -10.90 12.86
CA ILE A 483 -46.18 -10.44 13.95
C ILE A 483 -44.97 -9.80 13.28
N SER A 484 -44.70 -8.55 13.65
CA SER A 484 -43.61 -7.72 13.18
C SER A 484 -42.25 -8.34 13.48
N ASP A 485 -41.79 -9.23 12.61
CA ASP A 485 -40.41 -9.70 12.64
C ASP A 485 -39.54 -8.75 11.81
N THR A 486 -38.71 -8.01 12.53
CA THR A 486 -37.52 -7.31 12.04
C THR A 486 -36.43 -8.32 11.64
N SER A 487 -36.79 -9.34 10.86
CA SER A 487 -35.91 -10.41 10.40
C SER A 487 -35.25 -10.02 9.08
N GLY A 488 -34.37 -9.02 9.13
CA GLY A 488 -33.51 -8.64 8.00
C GLY A 488 -32.09 -9.25 8.05
N SER A 489 -31.62 -9.76 9.20
CA SER A 489 -30.16 -9.85 9.44
C SER A 489 -29.55 -11.21 9.82
N ARG A 490 -30.30 -12.31 9.92
CA ARG A 490 -29.70 -13.60 10.35
C ARG A 490 -29.71 -14.69 9.28
N TRP A 491 -29.06 -14.42 8.15
CA TRP A 491 -28.74 -15.48 7.20
C TRP A 491 -27.64 -16.45 7.73
N ILE A 492 -26.87 -16.04 8.74
CA ILE A 492 -25.88 -16.89 9.43
C ILE A 492 -26.20 -16.96 10.92
N PRO A 493 -26.52 -18.15 11.46
CA PRO A 493 -26.59 -18.37 12.91
C PRO A 493 -25.26 -18.02 13.57
N GLY A 494 -25.29 -17.33 14.71
CA GLY A 494 -24.08 -16.89 15.43
C GLY A 494 -23.14 -18.04 15.84
N ASP A 495 -23.71 -19.23 16.01
CA ASP A 495 -23.02 -20.47 16.40
C ASP A 495 -22.33 -21.19 15.23
N SER A 496 -22.55 -20.72 14.00
CA SER A 496 -21.92 -21.30 12.81
C SER A 496 -20.46 -20.87 12.64
N PHE A 497 -20.02 -19.80 13.33
CA PHE A 497 -18.64 -19.32 13.24
C PHE A 497 -17.69 -20.18 14.07
N PRO A 498 -16.47 -20.45 13.56
CA PRO A 498 -15.47 -21.25 14.29
C PRO A 498 -14.86 -20.51 15.48
N PHE A 499 -15.05 -19.18 15.53
CA PHE A 499 -14.60 -18.33 16.63
C PHE A 499 -15.75 -17.50 17.17
N SER A 500 -15.75 -17.28 18.48
CA SER A 500 -16.66 -16.35 19.12
C SER A 500 -16.38 -14.90 18.65
N ASN A 501 -17.37 -14.02 18.84
CA ASN A 501 -17.19 -12.59 18.62
C ASN A 501 -16.07 -12.06 19.54
N TYR A 502 -16.10 -12.41 20.82
CA TYR A 502 -15.06 -12.11 21.82
C TYR A 502 -13.65 -12.44 21.31
N THR A 503 -13.43 -13.68 20.88
CA THR A 503 -12.11 -14.15 20.42
C THR A 503 -11.65 -13.38 19.18
N SER A 504 -12.55 -13.15 18.22
CA SER A 504 -12.21 -12.39 17.01
C SER A 504 -11.91 -10.92 17.31
N THR A 505 -12.65 -10.30 18.24
CA THR A 505 -12.38 -8.93 18.70
C THR A 505 -11.02 -8.81 19.38
N SER A 506 -10.69 -9.74 20.29
CA SER A 506 -9.38 -9.78 20.95
C SER A 506 -8.23 -9.95 19.94
N ILE A 507 -8.38 -10.85 18.96
CA ILE A 507 -7.40 -11.05 17.89
C ILE A 507 -7.20 -9.77 17.05
N CYS A 508 -8.28 -9.07 16.71
CA CYS A 508 -8.20 -7.82 15.96
C CYS A 508 -7.52 -6.70 16.77
N LEU A 509 -7.80 -6.60 18.07
CA LEU A 509 -7.18 -5.62 18.97
C LEU A 509 -5.67 -5.82 19.06
N GLU A 510 -5.24 -7.01 19.44
CA GLU A 510 -3.82 -7.38 19.55
C GLU A 510 -3.09 -7.14 18.21
N ALA A 511 -3.69 -7.56 17.09
CA ALA A 511 -3.11 -7.38 15.78
C ALA A 511 -2.98 -5.91 15.36
N ALA A 512 -3.99 -5.08 15.65
CA ALA A 512 -3.99 -3.68 15.24
C ALA A 512 -2.96 -2.86 16.02
N LEU A 513 -2.88 -3.05 17.34
CA LEU A 513 -1.88 -2.41 18.20
C LEU A 513 -0.46 -2.89 17.87
N SER A 514 -0.30 -4.19 17.59
CA SER A 514 0.98 -4.73 17.13
C SER A 514 1.45 -4.09 15.83
N ILE A 515 0.55 -3.84 14.87
CA ILE A 515 0.89 -3.11 13.64
C ILE A 515 1.38 -1.69 13.96
N ALA A 516 0.66 -0.96 14.82
CA ALA A 516 1.02 0.40 15.22
C ALA A 516 2.43 0.44 15.85
N GLN A 517 2.71 -0.46 16.80
CA GLN A 517 4.01 -0.58 17.45
C GLN A 517 5.13 -0.89 16.46
N MET A 518 4.91 -1.80 15.50
CA MET A 518 5.92 -2.15 14.50
C MET A 518 6.17 -1.00 13.52
N PHE A 519 5.14 -0.23 13.14
CA PHE A 519 5.32 0.98 12.34
C PHE A 519 6.13 2.04 13.08
N ASP A 520 5.98 2.18 14.39
CA ASP A 520 6.79 3.09 15.18
C ASP A 520 8.25 2.59 15.32
N SER A 521 8.43 1.28 15.48
CA SER A 521 9.74 0.64 15.69
C SER A 521 10.61 0.51 14.43
N LEU A 522 10.04 0.67 13.24
CA LEU A 522 10.79 0.59 11.98
C LEU A 522 11.89 1.67 11.93
N PRO A 523 13.13 1.30 11.57
CA PRO A 523 14.25 2.23 11.61
C PRO A 523 14.00 3.43 10.68
N TYR A 524 14.53 4.59 11.04
CA TYR A 524 14.63 5.72 10.11
C TYR A 524 15.97 5.68 9.37
N PRO A 525 16.05 6.11 8.10
CA PRO A 525 17.34 6.31 7.45
C PRO A 525 18.18 7.33 8.23
N LYS A 526 19.48 7.05 8.38
CA LYS A 526 20.42 7.92 9.09
C LYS A 526 21.57 8.34 8.16
N PRO A 527 21.31 9.24 7.19
CA PRO A 527 22.35 9.74 6.32
C PRO A 527 23.38 10.53 7.12
N THR A 528 24.65 10.25 6.86
CA THR A 528 25.75 11.14 7.25
C THR A 528 26.00 12.11 6.11
N TYR A 529 26.30 13.36 6.43
CA TYR A 529 26.61 14.38 5.43
C TYR A 529 27.98 15.01 5.68
N ASP A 530 28.63 15.51 4.63
CA ASP A 530 29.90 16.21 4.74
C ASP A 530 29.72 17.50 5.57
N LYS A 531 30.80 18.02 6.18
CA LYS A 531 30.75 19.20 7.08
C LYS A 531 30.05 20.42 6.47
N GLU A 532 30.08 20.55 5.15
CA GLU A 532 29.39 21.61 4.42
C GLU A 532 27.85 21.54 4.53
N TYR A 533 27.28 20.35 4.78
CA TYR A 533 25.85 20.13 5.01
C TYR A 533 25.48 20.15 6.50
N SER A 534 26.45 20.02 7.40
CA SER A 534 26.25 20.01 8.86
C SER A 534 25.94 21.39 9.45
N SER A 535 26.06 22.47 8.67
CA SER A 535 25.76 23.85 9.09
C SER A 535 24.27 24.12 9.35
N LEU A 536 23.38 23.17 9.06
CA LEU A 536 21.92 23.31 9.20
C LEU A 536 21.40 23.18 10.65
N GLY A 537 22.24 22.84 11.64
CA GLY A 537 21.87 22.83 13.07
C GLY A 537 20.78 21.83 13.51
N PHE A 538 20.07 21.23 12.55
CA PHE A 538 19.03 20.23 12.73
C PHE A 538 19.30 19.05 11.77
N THR A 539 19.13 17.83 12.27
CA THR A 539 19.04 16.65 11.41
C THR A 539 17.56 16.46 11.04
N PRO A 540 17.13 16.84 9.82
CA PRO A 540 15.73 16.65 9.46
C PRO A 540 15.38 15.17 9.48
N VAL A 541 14.23 14.82 10.06
CA VAL A 541 13.69 13.46 9.97
C VAL A 541 13.47 13.15 8.49
N VAL A 542 14.19 12.16 7.97
CA VAL A 542 14.09 11.74 6.57
C VAL A 542 13.00 10.69 6.39
N PRO A 543 12.32 10.66 5.23
CA PRO A 543 11.28 9.67 4.97
C PRO A 543 11.87 8.26 4.92
N ARG A 544 11.19 7.33 5.58
CA ARG A 544 11.32 5.90 5.28
C ARG A 544 10.81 5.65 3.86
N THR A 545 11.30 4.59 3.22
CA THR A 545 10.98 4.32 1.82
C THR A 545 10.44 2.92 1.59
N MET A 546 10.07 2.65 0.33
CA MET A 546 9.52 1.37 -0.12
C MET A 546 8.39 0.80 0.77
N PRO A 547 7.34 1.59 1.10
CA PRO A 547 6.27 1.15 1.97
C PRO A 547 5.30 0.19 1.26
N SER A 548 5.80 -0.95 0.79
CA SER A 548 5.02 -2.00 0.14
C SER A 548 3.87 -2.54 1.00
N PHE A 549 3.95 -2.34 2.31
CA PHE A 549 2.96 -2.73 3.32
C PHE A 549 2.10 -1.56 3.82
N ALA A 550 2.09 -0.39 3.16
CA ALA A 550 1.29 0.78 3.57
C ALA A 550 -0.20 0.47 3.72
N CYS A 551 -0.76 -0.43 2.91
CA CYS A 551 -2.15 -0.89 3.08
C CYS A 551 -2.43 -1.48 4.47
N CYS A 552 -1.42 -2.00 5.17
CA CYS A 552 -1.58 -2.54 6.52
C CYS A 552 -1.88 -1.43 7.54
N ALA A 553 -1.40 -0.20 7.31
CA ALA A 553 -1.73 0.97 8.13
C ALA A 553 -3.23 1.29 8.06
N MET A 554 -3.79 1.33 6.84
CA MET A 554 -5.24 1.52 6.65
C MET A 554 -6.06 0.44 7.37
N GLN A 555 -5.65 -0.83 7.25
CA GLN A 555 -6.35 -1.94 7.89
C GLN A 555 -6.24 -1.92 9.42
N SER A 556 -5.11 -1.52 10.00
CA SER A 556 -4.97 -1.35 11.45
C SER A 556 -5.76 -0.16 11.95
N SER A 557 -5.75 0.98 11.23
CA SER A 557 -6.53 2.16 11.60
C SER A 557 -8.02 1.87 11.59
N TYR A 558 -8.51 1.19 10.53
CA TYR A 558 -9.88 0.67 10.48
C TYR A 558 -10.21 -0.17 11.71
N ALA A 559 -9.37 -1.16 12.03
CA ALA A 559 -9.62 -2.05 13.17
C ALA A 559 -9.64 -1.29 14.50
N MET A 560 -8.70 -0.37 14.74
CA MET A 560 -8.65 0.44 15.97
C MET A 560 -9.88 1.33 16.12
N LEU A 561 -10.30 2.00 15.04
CA LEU A 561 -11.52 2.83 15.04
C LEU A 561 -12.77 1.97 15.31
N MET A 562 -12.89 0.82 14.66
CA MET A 562 -14.01 -0.10 14.89
C MET A 562 -14.03 -0.65 16.32
N LEU A 563 -12.87 -0.93 16.92
CA LEU A 563 -12.74 -1.35 18.31
C LEU A 563 -13.15 -0.24 19.28
N TYR A 564 -12.77 1.01 19.00
CA TYR A 564 -13.17 2.18 19.77
C TYR A 564 -14.69 2.39 19.73
N TYR A 565 -15.31 2.34 18.55
CA TYR A 565 -16.77 2.46 18.46
C TYR A 565 -17.50 1.29 19.11
N LYS A 566 -16.95 0.08 18.98
CA LYS A 566 -17.50 -1.11 19.63
C LYS A 566 -17.45 -0.99 21.16
N SER A 567 -16.34 -0.50 21.74
CA SER A 567 -16.22 -0.34 23.19
C SER A 567 -17.24 0.66 23.73
N ARG A 568 -17.52 1.75 23.01
CA ARG A 568 -18.51 2.77 23.39
C ARG A 568 -19.97 2.31 23.23
N ALA A 569 -20.23 1.34 22.35
CA ALA A 569 -21.57 0.78 22.14
C ALA A 569 -21.95 -0.31 23.16
N ILE A 570 -20.98 -0.87 23.88
CA ILE A 570 -21.21 -1.93 24.87
C ILE A 570 -21.74 -1.32 26.17
N ASN A 571 -22.92 -1.75 26.62
CA ASN A 571 -23.43 -1.39 27.94
C ASN A 571 -22.60 -2.09 29.04
N PRO A 572 -22.08 -1.37 30.06
CA PRO A 572 -21.12 -1.89 31.05
C PRO A 572 -21.64 -2.98 32.02
N GLY A 573 -22.82 -3.57 31.76
CA GLY A 573 -23.50 -4.47 32.69
C GLY A 573 -23.83 -5.88 32.18
N MET A 574 -23.47 -6.27 30.94
CA MET A 574 -24.03 -7.49 30.34
C MET A 574 -23.05 -8.58 29.86
N VAL A 575 -21.75 -8.33 29.65
CA VAL A 575 -20.84 -9.33 29.06
C VAL A 575 -19.38 -9.11 29.49
N GLU A 576 -18.64 -10.20 29.77
CA GLU A 576 -17.16 -10.19 29.72
C GLU A 576 -16.74 -9.80 28.29
N SER A 577 -16.20 -8.60 28.13
CA SER A 577 -15.73 -8.07 26.86
C SER A 577 -14.21 -7.94 26.92
N PRO A 578 -13.45 -8.17 25.82
CA PRO A 578 -12.03 -7.83 25.84
C PRO A 578 -11.81 -6.31 25.90
N LEU A 579 -12.90 -5.52 25.90
CA LEU A 579 -12.94 -4.07 25.89
C LEU A 579 -13.48 -3.48 27.21
N SER A 580 -13.42 -4.24 28.32
CA SER A 580 -14.07 -3.90 29.59
C SER A 580 -13.48 -2.67 30.32
N ASP A 581 -12.24 -2.28 30.04
CA ASP A 581 -11.65 -1.03 30.51
C ASP A 581 -11.70 0.03 29.40
N THR A 582 -12.83 0.74 29.29
CA THR A 582 -13.11 1.62 28.16
C THR A 582 -12.19 2.83 28.09
N ASP A 583 -11.73 3.32 29.25
CA ASP A 583 -10.91 4.53 29.34
C ASP A 583 -9.46 4.22 28.99
N GLN A 584 -8.87 3.18 29.61
CA GLN A 584 -7.52 2.73 29.28
C GLN A 584 -7.41 2.25 27.82
N LEU A 585 -8.41 1.51 27.35
CA LEU A 585 -8.46 1.07 25.95
C LEU A 585 -8.59 2.25 24.99
N GLY A 586 -9.36 3.29 25.35
CA GLY A 586 -9.50 4.50 24.56
C GLY A 586 -8.14 5.18 24.34
N GLU A 587 -7.36 5.35 25.41
CA GLU A 587 -6.00 5.90 25.35
C GLU A 587 -5.06 5.03 24.50
N GLU A 588 -5.11 3.71 24.66
CA GLU A 588 -4.25 2.79 23.91
C GLU A 588 -4.56 2.80 22.41
N LEU A 589 -5.85 2.83 22.04
CA LEU A 589 -6.29 2.93 20.64
C LEU A 589 -5.96 4.29 20.03
N GLN A 590 -6.10 5.37 20.80
CA GLN A 590 -5.72 6.71 20.36
C GLN A 590 -4.22 6.77 20.08
N HIS A 591 -3.39 6.31 21.02
CA HIS A 591 -1.95 6.27 20.87
C HIS A 591 -1.52 5.40 19.68
N GLY A 592 -2.13 4.22 19.51
CA GLY A 592 -1.89 3.35 18.37
C GLY A 592 -2.19 4.03 17.03
N LEU A 593 -3.30 4.78 16.93
CA LEU A 593 -3.64 5.56 15.74
C LEU A 593 -2.64 6.69 15.50
N GLU A 594 -2.19 7.40 16.53
CA GLU A 594 -1.16 8.44 16.43
C GLU A 594 0.17 7.88 15.89
N CYS A 595 0.60 6.70 16.35
CA CYS A 595 1.78 6.00 15.81
C CYS A 595 1.63 5.70 14.32
N VAL A 596 0.46 5.18 13.90
CA VAL A 596 0.18 4.89 12.49
C VAL A 596 0.15 6.16 11.65
N ILE A 597 -0.51 7.22 12.13
CA ILE A 597 -0.55 8.54 11.47
C ILE A 597 0.86 9.09 11.32
N GLY A 598 1.67 9.08 12.38
CA GLY A 598 3.07 9.49 12.34
C GLY A 598 3.88 8.72 11.29
N ALA A 599 3.64 7.41 11.19
CA ALA A 599 4.30 6.58 10.18
C ALA A 599 3.89 6.92 8.75
N VAL A 600 2.59 7.05 8.47
CA VAL A 600 2.09 7.39 7.12
C VAL A 600 2.47 8.83 6.76
N ARG A 601 2.46 9.77 7.72
CA ARG A 601 3.01 11.13 7.55
C ARG A 601 4.45 11.09 7.06
N ASN A 602 5.30 10.30 7.72
CA ASN A 602 6.71 10.16 7.33
C ASN A 602 6.87 9.59 5.90
N TYR A 603 6.10 8.56 5.51
CA TYR A 603 6.13 8.07 4.14
C TYR A 603 5.62 9.11 3.13
N SER A 604 4.56 9.84 3.47
CA SER A 604 3.94 10.85 2.60
C SER A 604 4.83 12.06 2.29
N MET A 605 5.93 12.25 3.02
CA MET A 605 6.94 13.28 2.70
C MET A 605 7.59 13.04 1.33
N ALA A 606 7.74 11.77 0.95
CA ALA A 606 8.31 11.36 -0.34
C ALA A 606 7.25 10.78 -1.31
N PHE A 607 6.29 10.02 -0.79
CA PHE A 607 5.36 9.23 -1.60
C PHE A 607 3.97 9.84 -1.60
N GLU A 608 3.66 10.57 -2.67
CA GLU A 608 2.49 11.44 -2.73
C GLU A 608 1.15 10.70 -2.71
N ALA A 609 1.08 9.49 -3.29
CA ALA A 609 -0.16 8.71 -3.27
C ALA A 609 -0.58 8.35 -1.84
N LEU A 610 0.38 8.18 -0.94
CA LEU A 610 0.12 7.91 0.49
C LEU A 610 -0.36 9.14 1.26
N GLY A 611 -0.28 10.33 0.67
CA GLY A 611 -0.87 11.55 1.24
C GLY A 611 -2.38 11.43 1.44
N GLY A 612 -3.10 10.73 0.55
CA GLY A 612 -4.53 10.49 0.75
C GLY A 612 -4.82 9.49 1.87
N MET A 613 -3.99 8.45 2.04
CA MET A 613 -4.11 7.50 3.16
C MET A 613 -3.95 8.21 4.49
N ARG A 614 -2.95 9.10 4.57
CA ARG A 614 -2.76 9.97 5.73
C ARG A 614 -4.01 10.78 6.01
N ASP A 615 -4.52 11.51 5.01
CA ASP A 615 -5.64 12.44 5.19
C ASP A 615 -6.92 11.69 5.62
N GLU A 616 -7.19 10.51 5.07
CA GLU A 616 -8.34 9.67 5.48
C GLU A 616 -8.21 9.17 6.92
N ILE A 617 -7.04 8.65 7.32
CA ILE A 617 -6.81 8.19 8.69
C ILE A 617 -6.92 9.37 9.67
N GLU A 618 -6.32 10.52 9.34
CA GLU A 618 -6.38 11.72 10.17
C GLU A 618 -7.80 12.28 10.31
N GLY A 619 -8.55 12.32 9.22
CA GLY A 619 -9.96 12.72 9.24
C GLY A 619 -10.78 11.84 10.18
N ALA A 620 -10.69 10.51 10.02
CA ALA A 620 -11.40 9.57 10.87
C ALA A 620 -10.94 9.62 12.34
N PHE A 621 -9.65 9.87 12.58
CA PHE A 621 -9.09 10.07 13.92
C PHE A 621 -9.69 11.31 14.60
N LEU A 622 -9.71 12.46 13.92
CA LEU A 622 -10.26 13.71 14.47
C LEU A 622 -11.76 13.60 14.76
N THR A 623 -12.49 12.80 13.99
CA THR A 623 -13.90 12.50 14.28
C THR A 623 -14.07 11.61 15.51
N ALA A 624 -13.21 10.62 15.70
CA ALA A 624 -13.28 9.70 16.85
C ALA A 624 -12.78 10.35 18.16
N PHE A 625 -11.77 11.21 18.06
CA PHE A 625 -11.06 11.87 19.16
C PHE A 625 -11.01 13.40 18.92
N PRO A 626 -12.15 14.11 19.05
CA PRO A 626 -12.18 15.56 18.90
C PRO A 626 -11.28 16.22 19.96
N GLN A 627 -10.47 17.20 19.55
CA GLN A 627 -9.71 18.02 20.51
C GLN A 627 -10.63 19.11 21.07
N ASP A 628 -10.62 19.26 22.40
CA ASP A 628 -11.41 20.25 23.15
C ASP A 628 -11.01 21.71 22.87
#